data_AF-A0A087N632-F1
#
_entry.id   AF-A0A087N632-F1
#
_cell.length_a   1.000
_cell.length_b   1.000
_cell.length_c   1.000
_cell.angle_alpha   90.00
_cell.angle_beta   90.00
_cell.angle_gamma   90.00
#
_symmetry.space_group_name_H-M   'P 1'
#
loop_
_entity.id
_entity.type
_entity.pdbx_description
1 polymer ?
#
loop_
_entity_poly.entity_id
_entity_poly.type
_entity_poly.pdbx_seq_one_letter_code
_entity_poly.pdbx_strand_id
1 'polypeptide(L)'
;MFEPYEYNQELEEAARKGLITFYEMLTAIRIKPVEYDPGRFHTAYLLQLIPIKKAFDQKQYRLACHELETLLYYEPFTQPRIRYNILDLLKSNLSIKEGF
;
A
#
# COMPACT_ATOMS: atom_id res chain seq x y z
N MET A 1 14.03 -14.45 15.14
CA MET A 1 13.71 -15.78 14.60
C MET A 1 12.61 -15.56 13.58
N PHE A 2 12.92 -15.61 12.28
CA PHE A 2 11.89 -15.49 11.24
C PHE A 2 11.24 -16.87 11.12
N GLU A 3 9.94 -16.96 11.42
CA GLU A 3 9.19 -18.16 11.08
C GLU A 3 9.20 -18.33 9.54
N PRO A 4 9.34 -19.57 9.03
CA PRO A 4 9.25 -19.81 7.60
C PRO A 4 7.87 -19.34 7.13
N TYR A 5 7.84 -18.52 6.07
CA TYR A 5 6.60 -18.09 5.46
C TYR A 5 5.90 -19.30 4.85
N GLU A 6 4.94 -19.86 5.58
CA GLU A 6 4.09 -20.94 5.11
C GLU A 6 3.06 -20.35 4.15
N TYR A 7 3.23 -20.65 2.87
CA TYR A 7 2.32 -20.16 1.84
C TYR A 7 0.94 -20.79 2.04
N ASN A 8 -0.05 -19.96 2.35
CA ASN A 8 -1.44 -20.36 2.46
C ASN A 8 -2.28 -19.58 1.45
N GLN A 9 -2.70 -20.27 0.39
CA GLN A 9 -3.42 -19.67 -0.74
C GLN A 9 -4.73 -18.98 -0.31
N GLU A 10 -5.47 -19.53 0.64
CA GLU A 10 -6.72 -18.93 1.12
C GLU A 10 -6.46 -17.61 1.84
N LEU A 11 -5.44 -17.59 2.70
CA LEU A 11 -5.03 -16.39 3.42
C LEU A 11 -4.46 -15.31 2.47
N GLU A 12 -3.73 -15.73 1.43
CA GLU A 12 -3.23 -14.81 0.40
C GLU A 12 -4.35 -14.20 -0.44
N GLU A 13 -5.36 -14.98 -0.83
CA GLU A 13 -6.52 -14.45 -1.54
C GLU A 13 -7.38 -13.54 -0.64
N ALA A 14 -7.51 -13.87 0.65
CA ALA A 14 -8.16 -12.99 1.62
C ALA A 14 -7.42 -11.65 1.76
N ALA A 15 -6.09 -11.69 1.87
CA ALA A 15 -5.26 -10.49 1.91
C ALA A 15 -5.38 -9.68 0.62
N ARG A 16 -5.36 -10.34 -0.55
CA ARG A 16 -5.57 -9.68 -1.85
C ARG A 16 -6.90 -8.94 -1.90
N LYS A 17 -8.00 -9.56 -1.44
CA LYS A 17 -9.31 -8.91 -1.34
C LYS A 17 -9.29 -7.72 -0.39
N GLY A 18 -8.65 -7.85 0.77
CA GLY A 18 -8.46 -6.75 1.71
C GLY A 18 -7.73 -5.56 1.09
N LEU A 19 -6.70 -5.79 0.30
CA LEU A 19 -5.98 -4.74 -0.43
C LEU A 19 -6.85 -4.04 -1.49
N ILE A 20 -7.73 -4.78 -2.17
CA ILE A 20 -8.71 -4.20 -3.12
C ILE A 20 -9.70 -3.31 -2.36
N THR A 21 -10.27 -3.79 -1.25
CA THR A 21 -11.17 -3.00 -0.42
C THR A 21 -10.47 -1.76 0.12
N PHE A 22 -9.21 -1.87 0.54
CA PHE A 22 -8.43 -0.73 0.98
C PHE A 22 -8.22 0.30 -0.15
N TYR A 23 -7.92 -0.15 -1.37
CA TYR A 23 -7.83 0.73 -2.54
C TYR A 23 -9.15 1.50 -2.77
N GLU A 24 -10.28 0.80 -2.77
CA GLU A 24 -11.61 1.41 -2.93
C GLU A 24 -11.87 2.46 -1.84
N MET A 25 -11.61 2.12 -0.57
CA MET A 25 -11.73 3.08 0.53
C MET A 25 -10.81 4.29 0.34
N LEU A 26 -9.54 4.07 0.00
CA LEU A 26 -8.55 5.13 -0.18
C LEU A 26 -8.92 6.09 -1.33
N THR A 27 -9.55 5.57 -2.40
CA THR A 27 -10.10 6.41 -3.48
C THR A 27 -11.30 7.25 -3.05
N ALA A 28 -12.16 6.71 -2.17
CA ALA A 28 -13.38 7.37 -1.70
C ALA A 28 -13.15 8.44 -0.61
N ILE A 29 -12.02 8.39 0.12
CA ILE A 29 -11.73 9.37 1.17
C ILE A 29 -11.57 10.76 0.56
N ARG A 30 -12.43 11.70 1.00
CA ARG A 30 -12.24 13.14 0.80
C ARG A 30 -11.21 13.65 1.80
N ILE A 31 -10.00 13.88 1.32
CA ILE A 31 -8.93 14.41 2.15
C ILE A 31 -8.94 15.93 2.07
N LYS A 32 -9.04 16.59 3.23
CA LYS A 32 -8.71 18.02 3.32
C LYS A 32 -7.20 18.15 3.12
N PRO A 33 -6.72 19.05 2.24
CA PRO A 33 -5.30 19.23 2.05
C PRO A 33 -4.66 19.56 3.40
N VAL A 34 -3.82 18.64 3.88
CA VAL A 34 -3.01 18.88 5.08
C VAL A 34 -1.98 19.93 4.71
N GLU A 35 -1.74 20.91 5.59
CA GLU A 35 -0.68 21.88 5.38
C GLU A 35 0.66 21.16 5.16
N TYR A 36 1.38 21.62 4.15
CA TYR A 36 2.68 21.08 3.76
C TYR A 36 3.68 21.25 4.92
N ASP A 37 4.24 20.15 5.42
CA ASP A 37 5.28 20.16 6.46
C ASP A 37 6.68 20.01 5.83
N PRO A 38 7.45 21.10 5.65
CA PRO A 38 8.77 21.06 5.00
C PRO A 38 9.86 20.36 5.82
N GLY A 39 9.60 19.97 7.07
CA GLY A 39 10.60 19.45 8.01
C GLY A 39 10.94 17.96 7.87
N ARG A 40 10.13 17.17 7.15
CA ARG A 40 10.42 15.75 6.89
C ARG A 40 11.04 15.57 5.50
N PHE A 41 12.10 14.75 5.40
CA PHE A 41 12.65 14.32 4.12
C PHE A 41 11.56 13.62 3.29
N HIS A 42 10.95 14.40 2.39
CA HIS A 42 9.72 14.08 1.66
C HIS A 42 9.79 12.86 0.74
N THR A 43 10.93 12.19 0.63
CA THR A 43 11.16 11.05 -0.26
C THR A 43 11.54 9.77 0.49
N ALA A 44 11.69 9.80 1.81
CA ALA A 44 12.06 8.62 2.59
C ALA A 44 11.04 7.48 2.43
N TYR A 45 9.76 7.81 2.29
CA TYR A 45 8.69 6.86 2.01
C TYR A 45 8.88 6.08 0.69
N LEU A 46 9.62 6.63 -0.29
CA LEU A 46 9.88 5.91 -1.55
C LEU A 46 10.69 4.64 -1.31
N LEU A 47 11.59 4.64 -0.33
CA LEU A 47 12.33 3.45 0.07
C LEU A 47 11.41 2.39 0.69
N GLN A 48 10.35 2.82 1.36
CA GLN A 48 9.32 1.93 1.93
C GLN A 48 8.39 1.34 0.86
N LEU A 49 8.31 1.92 -0.35
CA LEU A 49 7.58 1.32 -1.48
C LEU A 49 8.27 0.10 -2.08
N ILE A 50 9.59 0.00 -1.95
CA ILE A 50 10.40 -1.11 -2.50
C ILE A 50 9.97 -2.47 -1.93
N PRO A 51 9.90 -2.69 -0.60
CA PRO A 51 9.46 -3.97 -0.05
C PRO A 51 8.02 -4.31 -0.42
N ILE A 52 7.12 -3.32 -0.47
CA ILE A 52 5.73 -3.52 -0.90
C ILE A 52 5.69 -4.04 -2.35
N LYS A 53 6.42 -3.39 -3.26
CA LYS A 53 6.50 -3.84 -4.66
C LYS A 53 7.07 -5.25 -4.77
N LYS A 54 8.13 -5.55 -4.02
CA LYS A 54 8.75 -6.89 -4.02
C LYS A 54 7.75 -7.95 -3.55
N ALA A 55 6.96 -7.66 -2.52
CA ALA A 55 5.91 -8.55 -2.04
C ALA A 55 4.85 -8.81 -3.12
N PHE A 56 4.43 -7.78 -3.85
CA PHE A 56 3.52 -7.92 -4.99
C PHE A 56 4.10 -8.75 -6.13
N ASP A 57 5.36 -8.49 -6.53
CA ASP A 57 6.06 -9.26 -7.57
C ASP A 57 6.12 -10.77 -7.22
N GLN A 58 6.17 -11.09 -5.91
CA GLN A 58 6.19 -12.45 -5.38
C GLN A 58 4.80 -13.02 -5.04
N LYS A 59 3.72 -12.27 -5.29
CA LYS A 59 2.34 -12.63 -4.91
C LYS A 59 2.17 -12.94 -3.41
N GLN A 60 2.96 -12.28 -2.57
CA GLN A 60 2.87 -12.35 -1.11
C GLN A 60 1.99 -11.18 -0.62
N TYR A 61 0.68 -11.29 -0.82
CA TYR A 61 -0.27 -10.23 -0.50
C TYR A 61 -0.35 -9.94 1.00
N ARG A 62 -0.20 -10.95 1.86
CA ARG A 62 -0.10 -10.72 3.31
C ARG A 62 1.10 -9.86 3.68
N LEU A 63 2.25 -10.11 3.04
CA LEU A 63 3.44 -9.29 3.27
C LEU A 63 3.22 -7.87 2.73
N ALA A 64 2.60 -7.74 1.55
CA ALA A 64 2.24 -6.44 1.01
C ALA A 64 1.32 -5.64 1.96
N CYS A 65 0.35 -6.29 2.61
CA CYS A 65 -0.47 -5.66 3.67
C CYS A 65 0.39 -5.14 4.82
N HIS A 66 1.29 -5.97 5.34
CA HIS A 66 2.14 -5.59 6.48
C HIS A 66 3.08 -4.42 6.16
N GLU A 67 3.71 -4.44 4.98
CA GLU A 67 4.58 -3.37 4.53
C GLU A 67 3.79 -2.07 4.27
N LEU A 68 2.55 -2.17 3.76
CA LEU A 68 1.64 -1.03 3.64
C LEU A 68 1.26 -0.46 5.00
N GLU A 69 0.86 -1.29 5.96
CA GLU A 69 0.56 -0.84 7.33
C GLU A 69 1.75 -0.09 7.95
N THR A 70 2.96 -0.62 7.76
CA THR A 70 4.21 0.02 8.20
C THR A 70 4.36 1.40 7.58
N LEU A 71 4.16 1.53 6.26
CA LEU A 71 4.21 2.83 5.57
C LEU A 71 3.15 3.80 6.11
N LEU A 72 1.92 3.35 6.28
CA LEU A 72 0.81 4.19 6.78
C LEU A 72 1.02 4.65 8.22
N TYR A 73 1.74 3.87 9.02
CA TYR A 73 2.07 4.21 10.41
C TYR A 73 3.12 5.33 10.48
N TYR A 74 4.16 5.27 9.65
CA TYR A 74 5.27 6.23 9.71
C TYR A 74 5.03 7.48 8.87
N GLU A 75 4.26 7.36 7.79
CA GLU A 75 4.13 8.41 6.79
C GLU A 75 2.72 9.03 6.78
N PRO A 76 2.62 10.36 6.56
CA PRO A 76 1.34 11.04 6.45
C PRO A 76 0.68 10.69 5.10
N PHE A 77 0.09 9.49 5.00
CA PHE A 77 -0.43 8.93 3.75
C PHE A 77 -1.55 9.75 3.11
N THR A 78 -2.15 10.68 3.86
CA THR A 78 -3.14 11.62 3.35
C THR A 78 -2.53 12.73 2.50
N GLN A 79 -1.21 12.94 2.55
CA GLN A 79 -0.55 13.85 1.64
C GLN A 79 -0.72 13.36 0.20
N PRO A 80 -1.09 14.24 -0.75
CA PRO A 80 -1.44 13.85 -2.11
C PRO A 80 -0.40 12.94 -2.77
N ARG A 81 0.89 13.26 -2.65
CA ARG A 81 1.96 12.49 -3.31
C ARG A 81 2.08 11.06 -2.80
N ILE A 82 2.02 10.86 -1.49
CA ILE A 82 2.10 9.53 -0.87
C ILE A 82 0.86 8.73 -1.25
N ARG A 83 -0.33 9.35 -1.14
CA ARG A 83 -1.59 8.73 -1.54
C ARG A 83 -1.59 8.27 -2.99
N TYR A 84 -1.20 9.14 -3.92
CA TYR A 84 -1.20 8.81 -5.35
C TYR A 84 -0.25 7.65 -5.64
N ASN A 85 0.95 7.65 -5.03
CA ASN A 85 1.89 6.55 -5.23
C ASN A 85 1.39 5.22 -4.65
N ILE A 86 0.70 5.23 -3.50
CA ILE A 86 0.07 4.02 -2.97
C ILE A 86 -1.06 3.55 -3.90
N LEU A 87 -1.92 4.46 -4.38
CA LEU A 87 -3.01 4.12 -5.30
C LEU A 87 -2.50 3.51 -6.60
N ASP A 88 -1.50 4.11 -7.22
CA ASP A 88 -0.89 3.60 -8.45
C ASP A 88 -0.26 2.22 -8.22
N LEU A 89 0.47 2.06 -7.12
CA LEU A 89 1.08 0.79 -6.76
C LEU A 89 0.03 -0.31 -6.53
N LEU A 90 -1.07 -0.02 -5.83
CA LEU A 90 -2.17 -0.97 -5.65
C LEU A 90 -2.85 -1.31 -6.98
N LYS A 91 -3.18 -0.28 -7.79
CA LYS A 91 -3.86 -0.45 -9.08
C LYS A 91 -3.06 -1.35 -10.02
N SER A 92 -1.77 -1.09 -10.18
CA SER A 92 -0.90 -1.86 -11.08
C SER A 92 -0.71 -3.32 -10.65
N ASN A 93 -0.76 -3.62 -9.36
CA ASN A 93 -0.46 -4.96 -8.84
C ASN A 93 -1.71 -5.82 -8.52
N LEU A 94 -2.89 -5.21 -8.46
CA LEU A 94 -4.14 -5.91 -8.16
C LEU A 94 -5.05 -6.12 -9.38
N SER A 95 -4.59 -5.76 -10.59
CA SER A 95 -5.35 -5.88 -11.84
C SER A 95 -6.71 -5.18 -11.79
N ILE A 96 -6.79 -4.05 -11.06
CA ILE A 96 -8.01 -3.27 -10.93
C ILE A 96 -8.25 -2.53 -12.25
N LYS A 97 -9.29 -2.92 -13.00
CA LYS A 97 -9.70 -2.25 -14.24
C LYS A 97 -10.46 -0.97 -13.92
N GLU A 98 -10.24 0.07 -14.72
CA GLU A 98 -10.99 1.32 -14.62
C GLU A 98 -12.48 1.07 -14.85
N GLY A 99 -13.31 1.46 -13.88
CA GLY A 99 -14.69 1.83 -14.17
C GLY A 99 -14.66 3.24 -14.73
N PHE A 100 -14.80 3.37 -16.06
CA PHE A 100 -15.10 4.64 -16.72
C PHE A 100 -16.55 5.04 -16.44
#